data_AF-A0A7S7PRX2-F1
#
_entry.id   AF-A0A7S7PRX2-F1
#
_cell.length_a   1.000
_cell.length_b   1.000
_cell.length_c   1.000
_cell.angle_alpha   90.00
_cell.angle_beta   90.00
_cell.angle_gamma   90.00
#
_symmetry.space_group_name_H-M   'P 1'
#
loop_
_entity.id
_entity.type
_entity.pdbx_description
1 polymer ?
#
loop_
_entity_poly.entity_id
_entity_poly.type
_entity_poly.pdbx_seq_one_letter_code
_entity_poly.pdbx_strand_id
1 'polypeptide(L)'
;MKHRDQARIAAAKADPTKFYRYGVPDGMRRAEADHLWARANELADRFIEGLKAKGELPDLPRQVANNSDGGIFVPPTDEGKAEGALREAFVLAVGPSTPRVKAQAANIVLAYTKAKPTSKYALLRDRPEDFLNTIISSDD
;
A
#
# COMPACT_ATOMS: atom_id res chain seq x y z
N MET A 1 41.07 -13.67 3.07
CA MET A 1 39.89 -12.79 3.24
C MET A 1 38.80 -13.06 2.20
N LYS A 2 39.08 -13.02 0.90
CA LYS A 2 38.08 -13.18 -0.20
C LYS A 2 37.10 -14.37 -0.08
N HIS A 3 37.55 -15.55 0.37
CA HIS A 3 36.70 -16.75 0.47
C HIS A 3 35.69 -16.70 1.65
N ARG A 4 36.03 -15.99 2.73
CA ARG A 4 35.13 -15.79 3.89
C ARG A 4 34.02 -14.77 3.54
N ASP A 5 34.36 -13.76 2.75
CA ASP A 5 33.40 -12.76 2.29
C ASP A 5 32.39 -13.39 1.31
N GLN A 6 32.83 -14.26 0.41
CA GLN A 6 31.94 -15.00 -0.50
C GLN A 6 30.96 -15.91 0.25
N ALA A 7 31.43 -16.65 1.26
CA ALA A 7 30.57 -17.50 2.09
C ALA A 7 29.54 -16.65 2.88
N ARG A 8 29.95 -15.49 3.40
CA ARG A 8 29.04 -14.56 4.09
C ARG A 8 27.99 -13.99 3.13
N ILE A 9 28.38 -13.60 1.91
CA ILE A 9 27.46 -13.08 0.90
C ILE A 9 26.47 -14.17 0.46
N ALA A 10 26.93 -15.41 0.24
CA ALA A 10 26.05 -16.53 -0.09
C ALA A 10 25.05 -16.82 1.03
N ALA A 11 25.50 -16.84 2.29
CA ALA A 11 24.63 -17.00 3.44
C ALA A 11 23.63 -15.84 3.60
N ALA A 12 24.07 -14.60 3.33
CA ALA A 12 23.21 -13.41 3.38
C ALA A 12 22.19 -13.36 2.23
N LYS A 13 22.47 -13.98 1.08
CA LYS A 13 21.48 -14.17 0.00
C LYS A 13 20.46 -15.25 0.35
N ALA A 14 20.90 -16.33 0.99
CA ALA A 14 20.03 -17.46 1.35
C ALA A 14 19.10 -17.12 2.52
N ASP A 15 19.58 -16.38 3.52
CA ASP A 15 18.76 -15.89 4.64
C ASP A 15 19.09 -14.42 4.94
N PRO A 16 18.50 -13.47 4.17
CA PRO A 16 18.73 -12.05 4.38
C PRO A 16 18.31 -11.57 5.77
N THR A 17 17.34 -12.23 6.38
CA THR A 17 16.76 -11.83 7.68
C THR A 17 17.73 -12.04 8.83
N LYS A 18 18.69 -12.96 8.69
CA LYS A 18 19.75 -13.19 9.67
C LYS A 18 20.84 -12.13 9.65
N PHE A 19 21.08 -11.49 8.50
CA PHE A 19 22.19 -10.54 8.31
C PHE A 19 21.74 -9.08 8.29
N TYR A 20 20.48 -8.82 7.93
CA TYR A 20 19.95 -7.46 7.76
C TYR A 20 18.68 -7.25 8.60
N ARG A 21 18.50 -6.03 9.11
CA ARG A 21 17.26 -5.57 9.76
C ARG A 21 16.25 -5.09 8.72
N TYR A 22 16.02 -5.91 7.69
CA TYR A 22 15.07 -5.58 6.63
C TYR A 22 13.65 -5.50 7.20
N GLY A 23 12.90 -4.46 6.82
CA GLY A 23 11.54 -4.24 7.29
C GLY A 23 11.40 -3.81 8.75
N VAL A 24 12.48 -3.62 9.51
CA VAL A 24 12.42 -3.21 10.92
C VAL A 24 12.95 -1.78 11.04
N PRO A 25 12.11 -0.80 11.40
CA PRO A 25 12.58 0.57 11.64
C PRO A 25 13.64 0.69 12.73
N ASP A 26 14.38 1.79 12.68
CA ASP A 26 15.30 2.16 13.74
C ASP A 26 14.56 2.36 15.07
N GLY A 27 15.15 1.85 16.16
CA GLY A 27 14.54 1.85 17.49
C GLY A 27 13.47 0.78 17.74
N MET A 28 12.98 0.08 16.71
CA MET A 28 11.94 -0.95 16.86
C MET A 28 12.51 -2.37 16.97
N ARG A 29 11.86 -3.21 17.78
CA ARG A 29 12.19 -4.65 17.85
C ARG A 29 11.54 -5.40 16.69
N ARG A 30 12.19 -6.47 16.23
CA ARG A 30 11.68 -7.29 15.11
C ARG A 30 10.26 -7.81 15.37
N ALA A 31 10.00 -8.38 16.54
CA ALA A 31 8.68 -8.90 16.90
C ALA A 31 7.56 -7.84 16.85
N GLU A 32 7.88 -6.59 17.22
CA GLU A 32 6.93 -5.47 17.13
C GLU A 32 6.67 -5.09 15.67
N ALA A 33 7.73 -5.00 14.87
CA ALA A 33 7.61 -4.73 13.43
C ALA A 33 6.81 -5.81 12.72
N ASP A 34 7.06 -7.09 13.02
CA ASP A 34 6.36 -8.23 12.41
C ASP A 34 4.86 -8.16 12.71
N HIS A 35 4.48 -7.85 13.95
CA HIS A 35 3.07 -7.66 14.32
C HIS A 35 2.43 -6.49 13.56
N LEU A 36 3.14 -5.36 13.43
CA LEU A 36 2.64 -4.20 12.69
C LEU A 36 2.52 -4.49 11.19
N TRP A 37 3.45 -5.25 10.59
CA TRP A 37 3.35 -5.71 9.21
C TRP A 37 2.21 -6.69 9.00
N ALA A 38 1.97 -7.62 9.93
CA ALA A 38 0.83 -8.54 9.85
C ALA A 38 -0.50 -7.76 9.83
N ARG A 39 -0.66 -6.82 10.77
CA ARG A 39 -1.83 -5.93 10.80
C ARG A 39 -1.96 -5.07 9.54
N ALA A 40 -0.85 -4.57 9.00
CA ALA A 40 -0.85 -3.81 7.75
C ALA A 40 -1.35 -4.64 6.56
N ASN A 41 -0.93 -5.91 6.48
CA ASN A 41 -1.40 -6.85 5.46
C ASN A 41 -2.90 -7.13 5.59
N GLU A 42 -3.40 -7.38 6.80
CA GLU A 42 -4.84 -7.58 7.04
C GLU A 42 -5.67 -6.36 6.61
N LEU A 43 -5.20 -5.15 6.93
CA LEU A 43 -5.87 -3.92 6.53
C LEU A 43 -5.84 -3.72 5.01
N ALA A 44 -4.73 -4.07 4.35
CA ALA A 44 -4.63 -4.00 2.90
C ALA A 44 -5.58 -4.99 2.21
N ASP A 45 -5.74 -6.20 2.76
CA ASP A 45 -6.68 -7.19 2.23
C ASP A 45 -8.12 -6.67 2.31
N ARG A 46 -8.53 -6.15 3.48
CA ARG A 46 -9.85 -5.51 3.65
C ARG A 46 -10.05 -4.29 2.76
N PHE A 47 -8.99 -3.52 2.53
CA PHE A 47 -9.04 -2.36 1.64
C PHE A 47 -9.36 -2.79 0.20
N ILE A 48 -8.67 -3.81 -0.32
CA ILE A 48 -8.95 -4.36 -1.66
C ILE A 48 -10.36 -4.94 -1.74
N GLU A 49 -10.80 -5.69 -0.73
CA GLU A 49 -12.19 -6.18 -0.66
C GLU A 49 -13.20 -5.04 -0.71
N GLY A 50 -12.94 -3.95 0.00
CA GLY A 50 -13.78 -2.74 -0.02
C GLY A 50 -13.85 -2.08 -1.40
N LEU A 51 -12.75 -2.09 -2.17
CA LEU A 51 -12.75 -1.57 -3.55
C LEU A 51 -13.51 -2.47 -4.52
N LYS A 52 -13.37 -3.80 -4.38
CA LYS A 52 -14.14 -4.78 -5.17
C LYS A 52 -15.63 -4.66 -4.90
N ALA A 53 -16.04 -4.55 -3.63
CA ALA A 53 -17.43 -4.39 -3.24
C ALA A 53 -18.08 -3.10 -3.80
N LYS A 54 -17.28 -2.05 -4.02
CA LYS A 54 -17.73 -0.80 -4.65
C LYS A 54 -17.74 -0.86 -6.18
N GLY A 55 -17.19 -1.93 -6.78
CA GLY A 55 -17.00 -2.04 -8.22
C GLY A 55 -15.84 -1.18 -8.77
N GLU A 56 -14.95 -0.69 -7.91
CA GLU A 56 -13.75 0.07 -8.33
C GLU A 56 -12.63 -0.86 -8.82
N LEU A 57 -12.64 -2.12 -8.39
CA LEU A 57 -11.79 -3.19 -8.90
C LEU A 57 -12.65 -4.35 -9.41
N PRO A 58 -12.18 -5.10 -10.43
CA PRO A 58 -12.85 -6.33 -10.86
C PRO A 58 -12.97 -7.32 -9.70
N ASP A 59 -14.14 -7.93 -9.55
CA ASP A 59 -14.37 -9.00 -8.57
C ASP A 59 -13.81 -10.33 -9.08
N LEU A 60 -12.48 -10.37 -9.20
CA LEU A 60 -11.73 -11.55 -9.58
C LEU A 60 -11.03 -12.13 -8.35
N PRO A 61 -10.91 -13.47 -8.26
CA PRO A 61 -10.15 -14.10 -7.19
C PRO A 61 -8.72 -13.58 -7.20
N ARG A 62 -8.23 -13.18 -6.02
CA ARG A 62 -6.87 -12.64 -5.90
C ARG A 62 -5.86 -13.69 -6.35
N GLN A 63 -5.01 -13.30 -7.29
CA GLN A 63 -3.90 -14.12 -7.72
C GLN A 63 -2.80 -14.01 -6.66
N VAL A 64 -2.60 -15.09 -5.90
CA VAL A 64 -1.59 -15.15 -4.84
C VAL A 64 -0.47 -16.11 -5.28
N ALA A 65 0.76 -15.75 -4.93
CA ALA A 65 1.92 -16.59 -5.12
C ALA A 65 1.76 -17.95 -4.45
N ASN A 66 1.80 -19.05 -5.22
CA ASN A 66 2.10 -20.38 -4.69
C ASN A 66 3.59 -20.68 -4.91
N ASN A 67 4.48 -19.79 -4.47
CA ASN A 67 5.90 -19.94 -4.76
C ASN A 67 6.59 -20.70 -3.63
N SER A 68 6.68 -22.02 -3.77
CA SER A 68 7.60 -22.88 -3.00
C SER A 68 9.08 -22.55 -3.25
N ASP A 69 9.36 -21.84 -4.35
CA ASP A 69 10.72 -21.71 -4.91
C ASP A 69 11.37 -20.35 -4.60
N GLY A 70 10.77 -19.55 -3.71
CA GLY A 70 11.34 -18.27 -3.24
C GLY A 70 11.37 -17.13 -4.26
N GLY A 71 10.74 -17.30 -5.43
CA GLY A 71 10.62 -16.24 -6.46
C GLY A 71 9.56 -15.18 -6.12
N ILE A 72 9.74 -13.95 -6.63
CA ILE A 72 8.71 -12.90 -6.60
C ILE A 72 7.60 -13.29 -7.57
N PHE A 73 6.39 -13.45 -7.06
CA PHE A 73 5.22 -13.70 -7.91
C PHE A 73 4.76 -12.40 -8.57
N VAL A 74 4.64 -12.42 -9.88
CA VAL A 74 4.07 -11.33 -10.68
C VAL A 74 2.80 -11.85 -11.33
N PRO A 75 1.63 -11.25 -11.03
CA PRO A 75 0.37 -11.62 -11.67
C PRO A 75 0.46 -11.56 -13.21
N PRO A 76 -0.06 -12.55 -13.95
CA PRO A 76 -0.02 -12.56 -15.42
C PRO A 76 -0.85 -11.44 -16.06
N THR A 77 -1.98 -11.06 -15.46
CA THR A 77 -2.88 -10.03 -16.01
C THR A 77 -2.51 -8.64 -15.51
N ASP A 78 -2.81 -7.61 -16.30
CA ASP A 78 -2.53 -6.23 -15.92
C ASP A 78 -3.42 -5.78 -14.75
N GLU A 79 -4.66 -6.27 -14.69
CA GLU A 79 -5.57 -6.05 -13.55
C GLU A 79 -5.00 -6.69 -12.28
N GLY A 80 -4.44 -7.90 -12.37
CA GLY A 80 -3.81 -8.57 -11.24
C GLY A 80 -2.58 -7.82 -10.75
N LYS A 81 -1.76 -7.29 -11.67
CA LYS A 81 -0.60 -6.45 -11.33
C LYS A 81 -1.03 -5.15 -10.66
N ALA A 82 -2.10 -4.52 -11.14
CA ALA A 82 -2.65 -3.29 -10.57
C ALA A 82 -3.21 -3.52 -9.16
N GLU A 83 -3.99 -4.60 -8.95
CA GLU A 83 -4.49 -4.99 -7.63
C GLU A 83 -3.32 -5.24 -6.66
N GLY A 84 -2.33 -6.02 -7.09
CA GLY A 84 -1.13 -6.31 -6.30
C GLY A 84 -0.35 -5.04 -5.94
N ALA A 85 -0.10 -4.17 -6.92
CA ALA A 85 0.62 -2.92 -6.70
C ALA A 85 -0.12 -1.98 -5.74
N LEU A 86 -1.44 -1.87 -5.87
CA LEU A 86 -2.26 -1.02 -5.02
C LEU A 86 -2.31 -1.55 -3.58
N ARG A 87 -2.42 -2.87 -3.43
CA ARG A 87 -2.33 -3.55 -2.13
C ARG A 87 -0.98 -3.27 -1.46
N GLU A 88 0.12 -3.48 -2.15
CA GLU A 88 1.47 -3.25 -1.59
C GLU A 88 1.71 -1.78 -1.27
N ALA A 89 1.23 -0.85 -2.10
CA ALA A 89 1.24 0.57 -1.78
C ALA A 89 0.46 0.86 -0.48
N PHE A 90 -0.70 0.24 -0.28
CA PHE A 90 -1.46 0.39 0.96
C PHE A 90 -0.72 -0.17 2.17
N VAL A 91 -0.11 -1.37 2.05
CA VAL A 91 0.72 -1.97 3.09
C VAL A 91 1.85 -1.01 3.51
N LEU A 92 2.54 -0.40 2.55
CA LEU A 92 3.62 0.55 2.82
C LEU A 92 3.14 1.84 3.48
N ALA A 93 1.91 2.27 3.18
CA ALA A 93 1.31 3.47 3.74
C ALA A 93 0.98 3.30 5.24
N VAL A 94 0.46 2.13 5.63
CA VAL A 94 0.03 1.87 7.01
C VAL A 94 1.08 1.16 7.86
N GLY A 95 2.02 0.46 7.24
CA GLY A 95 3.04 -0.33 7.91
C GLY A 95 4.09 0.50 8.67
N PRO A 96 4.99 -0.15 9.42
CA PRO A 96 6.06 0.51 10.15
C PRO A 96 7.19 0.93 9.20
N SER A 97 6.98 2.02 8.45
CA SER A 97 7.96 2.62 7.53
C SER A 97 8.23 4.10 7.88
N THR A 98 9.18 4.74 7.19
CA THR A 98 9.50 6.15 7.44
C THR A 98 8.38 7.09 6.98
N PRO A 99 8.19 8.28 7.59
CA PRO A 99 7.13 9.20 7.20
C PRO A 99 7.12 9.55 5.70
N ARG A 100 8.32 9.66 5.09
CA ARG A 100 8.47 9.90 3.65
C ARG A 100 7.91 8.77 2.80
N VAL A 101 8.22 7.51 3.16
CA VAL A 101 7.72 6.33 2.44
C VAL A 101 6.21 6.23 2.59
N LYS A 102 5.69 6.45 3.81
CA LYS A 102 4.24 6.48 4.06
C LYS A 102 3.51 7.50 3.19
N ALA A 103 4.02 8.74 3.15
CA ALA A 103 3.40 9.81 2.38
C ALA A 103 3.40 9.49 0.86
N GLN A 104 4.51 8.96 0.33
CA GLN A 104 4.59 8.56 -1.07
C GLN A 104 3.62 7.42 -1.40
N ALA A 105 3.56 6.40 -0.54
CA ALA A 105 2.67 5.26 -0.72
C ALA A 105 1.19 5.67 -0.62
N ALA A 106 0.84 6.53 0.35
CA ALA A 106 -0.50 7.09 0.49
C ALA A 106 -0.91 7.93 -0.74
N ASN A 107 0.01 8.72 -1.30
CA ASN A 107 -0.26 9.47 -2.51
C ASN A 107 -0.57 8.56 -3.71
N ILE A 108 0.12 7.43 -3.84
CA ILE A 108 -0.17 6.44 -4.90
C ILE A 108 -1.59 5.90 -4.70
N VAL A 109 -1.93 5.43 -3.50
CA VAL A 109 -3.27 4.91 -3.20
C VAL A 109 -4.34 5.96 -3.55
N LEU A 110 -4.19 7.18 -3.03
CA LEU A 110 -5.16 8.25 -3.27
C LEU A 110 -5.25 8.66 -4.74
N ALA A 111 -4.16 8.62 -5.49
CA ALA A 111 -4.17 8.97 -6.91
C ALA A 111 -5.03 8.01 -7.73
N TYR A 112 -5.12 6.74 -7.33
CA TYR A 112 -5.83 5.71 -8.07
C TYR A 112 -7.18 5.31 -7.49
N THR A 113 -7.46 5.62 -6.22
CA THR A 113 -8.75 5.26 -5.57
C THR A 113 -9.61 6.46 -5.21
N LYS A 114 -9.08 7.68 -5.24
CA LYS A 114 -9.91 8.87 -5.02
C LYS A 114 -10.51 9.31 -6.35
N ALA A 115 -11.83 9.49 -6.38
CA ALA A 115 -12.49 10.14 -7.51
C ALA A 115 -11.80 11.49 -7.79
N LYS A 116 -11.37 11.69 -9.04
CA LYS A 116 -10.76 12.95 -9.46
C LYS A 116 -11.83 14.05 -9.31
N PRO A 117 -11.51 15.19 -8.66
CA PRO A 117 -12.48 16.27 -8.52
C PRO A 117 -12.95 16.69 -9.91
N THR A 118 -14.27 16.73 -10.10
CA THR A 118 -14.94 16.99 -11.39
C THR A 118 -14.54 18.34 -11.98
N SER A 119 -14.10 19.29 -11.15
CA SER A 119 -13.49 20.55 -11.57
C SER A 119 -12.66 21.16 -10.44
N LYS A 120 -11.83 22.18 -10.75
CA LYS A 120 -11.16 23.00 -9.73
C LYS A 120 -12.15 23.66 -8.76
N TYR A 121 -13.38 23.93 -9.20
CA TYR A 121 -14.45 24.50 -8.38
C TYR A 121 -15.05 23.50 -7.38
N ALA A 122 -14.98 22.19 -7.65
CA ALA A 122 -15.39 21.17 -6.69
C ALA A 122 -14.48 21.10 -5.45
N LEU A 123 -13.23 21.59 -5.55
CA LEU A 123 -12.32 21.77 -4.41
C LEU A 123 -12.59 23.07 -3.63
N LEU A 124 -13.39 23.98 -4.19
CA LEU A 124 -13.72 25.29 -3.61
C LEU A 124 -15.06 25.31 -2.86
N ARG A 125 -15.88 24.25 -2.99
CA ARG A 125 -17.15 24.06 -2.25
C ARG A 125 -17.00 24.10 -0.72
N ASP A 126 -15.78 24.02 -0.20
CA ASP A 126 -15.47 24.19 1.22
C ASP A 126 -15.35 25.67 1.65
N ARG A 127 -15.57 26.64 0.74
CA ARG A 127 -15.68 28.05 1.12
C ARG A 127 -17.06 28.30 1.76
N PRO A 128 -17.13 28.93 2.95
CA PRO A 128 -18.38 29.14 3.67
C PRO A 128 -19.42 29.94 2.87
N GLU A 129 -18.98 30.79 1.94
CA GLU A 129 -19.86 31.57 1.07
C GLU A 129 -20.65 30.70 0.08
N ASP A 130 -20.08 29.59 -0.40
CA ASP A 130 -20.77 28.67 -1.32
C ASP A 130 -21.90 27.91 -0.60
N PHE A 131 -21.70 27.58 0.69
CA PHE A 131 -22.72 26.97 1.54
C PHE A 131 -23.89 27.94 1.80
N LEU A 132 -23.60 29.20 2.09
CA LEU A 132 -24.62 30.23 2.31
C LEU A 132 -25.47 30.47 1.06
N ASN A 133 -24.86 30.51 -0.12
CA ASN A 133 -25.59 30.68 -1.38
C ASN A 133 -26.55 29.51 -1.68
N THR A 134 -26.18 28.27 -1.32
CA THR A 134 -27.09 27.12 -1.45
C THR A 134 -28.29 27.18 -0.52
N ILE A 135 -28.14 27.72 0.70
CA ILE A 135 -29.29 27.92 1.62
C ILE A 135 -30.20 29.02 1.09
N ILE A 136 -29.62 30.12 0.62
CA ILE A 136 -30.37 31.27 0.12
C ILE A 136 -31.13 30.93 -1.17
N SER A 137 -30.58 30.05 -2.01
CA SER A 137 -31.18 29.66 -3.30
C SER A 137 -32.16 28.49 -3.19
N SER A 138 -32.33 27.89 -2.00
CA SER A 138 -33.26 26.76 -1.77
C SER A 138 -34.62 27.17 -1.18
N ASP A 139 -34.84 28.48 -0.98
CA ASP A 139 -36.07 29.07 -0.42
C ASP A 139 -36.99 29.73 -1.47
N ASP A 140 -36.75 29.48 -2.78
CA ASP A 140 -37.69 29.76 -3.89
C ASP A 140 -38.31 28.45 -4.43
#